data_AF-A0A821QMR1-F1
#
_entry.id   AF-A0A821QMR1-F1
#
_cell.length_a   1.000
_cell.length_b   1.000
_cell.length_c   1.000
_cell.angle_alpha   90.00
_cell.angle_beta   90.00
_cell.angle_gamma   90.00
#
_symmetry.space_group_name_H-M   'P 1'
#
loop_
_entity.id
_entity.type
_entity.pdbx_description
1 polymer ?
#
loop_
_entity_poly.entity_id
_entity_poly.type
_entity_poly.pdbx_seq_one_letter_code
_entity_poly.pdbx_strand_id
1 'polypeptide(L)'
;MGKLDVAMLRYLTGEDFRVLTAVEMGMKNHELVPGSLVASIANLRHGGVHKLMKDLCKHRLLTYERGKQYDGYRLTNSGYDYLALKALTNRKVIASFGNQIGVGKESNIYIVADEDRTPLCLKLHRLGRTCFRKIKDKRDYHAHRNRASWLYLSRISATKEFAYMKALYDRDFPVPKPIDFNRHCVVMELVNGGPLTHVTSVSDVEWLYDELMGLIVRLGNCGVIHGDFNEFNIMIDEDGHPIIIDFPQMVSTRHPNAEQYYDRDVRCIREFFKKRFSYESEEYPRFSELERDDELDTEVSCSGYKRDVAIENELLQEMGIGLEVIGDEQSDTEDTNENSTKMDEDEIACLRQEVEASIQHDETVQKLTERTDNLSLDDEVPTLVLNPSTEPDTKENTEDNEENKEDKTSQKYRLAMIEKALSDVRSMRSYTSASTIAPEVVKSQVKRNLEQRQKKMERKKAIAKGEASAVTRQRRDNTETIRESHGLWGWAE
;
A
#
# COMPACT_ATOMS: atom_id res chain seq x y z
N MET A 1 -11.34 6.86 -14.82
CA MET A 1 -10.58 5.86 -14.05
C MET A 1 -9.12 6.28 -14.15
N GLY A 2 -8.52 6.71 -13.05
CA GLY A 2 -7.50 7.77 -13.08
C GLY A 2 -6.14 7.31 -13.55
N LYS A 3 -5.65 7.91 -14.64
CA LYS A 3 -4.21 8.12 -14.79
C LYS A 3 -3.69 8.71 -13.47
N LEU A 4 -2.51 8.29 -13.03
CA LEU A 4 -1.85 8.92 -11.89
C LEU A 4 -1.68 10.40 -12.24
N ASP A 5 -2.42 11.26 -11.56
CA ASP A 5 -2.24 12.70 -11.64
C ASP A 5 -1.21 13.06 -10.60
N VAL A 6 -0.06 13.60 -11.01
CA VAL A 6 1.05 13.98 -10.13
C VAL A 6 1.01 15.49 -9.84
N ALA A 7 0.10 16.25 -10.48
CA ALA A 7 0.04 17.69 -10.31
C ALA A 7 -0.23 18.11 -8.86
N MET A 8 -1.02 17.32 -8.12
CA MET A 8 -1.32 17.61 -6.72
C MET A 8 -0.12 17.41 -5.79
N LEU A 9 0.91 16.64 -6.19
CA LEU A 9 2.10 16.39 -5.38
C LEU A 9 2.81 17.71 -5.00
N ARG A 10 2.73 18.72 -5.87
CA ARG A 10 3.33 20.05 -5.66
C ARG A 10 2.58 20.93 -4.66
N TYR A 11 1.29 20.65 -4.43
CA TYR A 11 0.43 21.47 -3.57
C TYR A 11 0.24 20.89 -2.18
N LEU A 12 0.68 19.65 -1.94
CA LEU A 12 0.62 19.00 -0.63
C LEU A 12 1.74 19.50 0.27
N THR A 13 1.38 19.73 1.52
CA THR A 13 2.30 20.21 2.57
C THR A 13 2.97 19.04 3.30
N GLY A 14 4.03 19.32 4.08
CA GLY A 14 4.66 18.30 4.93
C GLY A 14 3.69 17.68 5.94
N GLU A 15 2.71 18.44 6.43
CA GLU A 15 1.67 17.93 7.33
C GLU A 15 0.73 16.94 6.64
N ASP A 16 0.40 17.18 5.36
CA ASP A 16 -0.43 16.26 4.57
C ASP A 16 0.26 14.89 4.42
N PHE A 17 1.56 14.88 4.12
CA PHE A 17 2.34 13.65 4.04
C PHE A 17 2.49 12.97 5.40
N ARG A 18 2.66 13.74 6.48
CA ARG A 18 2.69 13.20 7.86
C ARG A 18 1.39 12.49 8.21
N VAL A 19 0.24 13.06 7.84
CA VAL A 19 -1.08 12.42 8.01
C VAL A 19 -1.22 11.16 7.15
N LEU A 20 -0.77 11.19 5.89
CA LEU A 20 -0.80 10.01 5.01
C LEU A 20 0.06 8.87 5.55
N THR A 21 1.27 9.15 6.02
CA THR A 21 2.17 8.15 6.64
C THR A 21 1.56 7.60 7.94
N ALA A 22 0.94 8.45 8.76
CA ALA A 22 0.24 8.00 9.96
C ALA A 22 -0.93 7.03 9.65
N VAL A 23 -1.67 7.28 8.57
CA VAL A 23 -2.71 6.35 8.08
C VAL A 23 -2.10 5.04 7.59
N GLU A 24 -1.02 5.08 6.81
CA GLU A 24 -0.31 3.87 6.36
C GLU A 24 0.12 3.00 7.54
N MET A 25 0.67 3.62 8.58
CA MET A 25 1.13 2.91 9.77
C MET A 25 -0.02 2.34 10.60
N GLY A 26 -1.12 3.08 10.72
CA GLY A 26 -2.35 2.56 11.34
C GLY A 26 -2.95 1.39 10.55
N MET A 27 -2.77 1.35 9.23
CA MET A 27 -3.28 0.28 8.36
C MET A 27 -2.54 -1.05 8.50
N LYS A 28 -1.39 -1.09 9.17
CA LYS A 28 -0.71 -2.37 9.50
C LYS A 28 -1.56 -3.20 10.47
N ASN A 29 -2.25 -2.54 11.41
CA ASN A 29 -2.99 -3.18 12.49
C ASN A 29 -4.52 -3.09 12.33
N HIS A 30 -5.02 -2.12 11.56
CA HIS A 30 -6.46 -1.87 11.41
C HIS A 30 -6.88 -1.77 9.93
N GLU A 31 -8.01 -2.37 9.57
CA GLU A 31 -8.56 -2.23 8.21
C GLU A 31 -9.00 -0.78 7.91
N LEU A 32 -9.63 -0.13 8.90
CA LEU A 32 -9.96 1.31 8.85
C LEU A 32 -9.32 2.01 10.04
N VAL A 33 -8.62 3.12 9.79
CA VAL A 33 -7.89 3.84 10.85
C VAL A 33 -8.77 4.98 11.40
N PRO A 34 -9.13 4.99 12.69
CA PRO A 34 -9.90 6.08 13.29
C PRO A 34 -9.14 7.41 13.23
N GLY A 35 -9.84 8.52 13.02
CA GLY A 35 -9.21 9.85 12.94
C GLY A 35 -8.47 10.27 14.22
N SER A 36 -8.93 9.80 15.39
CA SER A 36 -8.24 10.01 16.67
C SER A 36 -6.88 9.31 16.73
N LEU A 37 -6.81 8.09 16.19
CA LEU A 37 -5.57 7.32 16.10
C LEU A 37 -4.60 7.95 15.10
N VAL A 38 -5.10 8.47 13.97
CA VAL A 38 -4.26 9.22 13.02
C VAL A 38 -3.68 10.46 13.68
N ALA A 39 -4.47 11.22 14.44
CA ALA A 39 -3.98 12.40 15.15
C ALA A 39 -2.93 12.05 16.21
N SER A 40 -3.10 10.92 16.92
CA SER A 40 -2.13 10.47 17.92
C SER A 40 -0.83 10.00 17.28
N ILE A 41 -0.88 9.23 16.18
CA ILE A 41 0.30 8.74 15.45
C ILE A 41 1.04 9.90 14.77
N ALA A 42 0.31 10.81 14.12
CA ALA A 42 0.90 11.97 13.46
C ALA A 42 1.46 13.01 14.45
N ASN A 43 1.17 12.91 15.76
CA ASN A 43 1.55 13.90 16.77
C ASN A 43 1.12 15.33 16.41
N LEU A 44 -0.07 15.48 15.81
CA LEU A 44 -0.63 16.77 15.41
C LEU A 44 -1.82 17.13 16.30
N ARG A 45 -2.11 18.42 16.44
CA ARG A 45 -3.30 18.87 17.20
C ARG A 45 -4.57 18.34 16.55
N HIS A 46 -5.40 17.64 17.34
CA HIS A 46 -6.63 16.95 16.90
C HIS A 46 -7.54 17.79 15.98
N GLY A 47 -7.64 19.11 16.20
CA GLY A 47 -8.48 20.01 15.38
C GLY A 47 -7.99 20.22 13.95
N GLY A 48 -6.67 20.19 13.71
CA GLY A 48 -6.09 20.42 12.38
C GLY A 48 -6.18 19.18 11.48
N VAL A 49 -5.98 18.00 12.07
CA VAL A 49 -5.92 16.71 11.34
C VAL A 49 -7.22 16.43 10.60
N HIS A 50 -8.39 16.69 11.21
CA HIS A 50 -9.67 16.47 10.53
C HIS A 50 -9.85 17.32 9.26
N LYS A 51 -9.30 18.55 9.24
CA LYS A 51 -9.32 19.40 8.05
C LYS A 51 -8.44 18.81 6.96
N LEU A 52 -7.20 18.45 7.30
CA LEU A 52 -6.24 17.83 6.38
C LEU A 52 -6.80 16.52 5.80
N MET A 53 -7.33 15.63 6.64
CA MET A 53 -7.95 14.38 6.20
C MET A 53 -9.12 14.62 5.25
N LYS A 54 -9.95 15.64 5.50
CA LYS A 54 -11.06 15.99 4.62
C LYS A 54 -10.56 16.50 3.26
N ASP A 55 -9.47 17.27 3.26
CA ASP A 55 -8.86 17.78 2.03
C ASP A 55 -8.19 16.64 1.24
N LEU A 56 -7.46 15.75 1.90
CA LEU A 56 -6.90 14.51 1.30
C LEU A 56 -7.99 13.61 0.69
N CYS A 57 -9.17 13.53 1.32
CA CYS A 57 -10.32 12.82 0.76
C CYS A 57 -10.87 13.47 -0.52
N LYS A 58 -10.82 14.80 -0.66
CA LYS A 58 -11.25 15.49 -1.90
C LYS A 58 -10.38 15.08 -3.09
N HIS A 59 -9.09 14.92 -2.85
CA HIS A 59 -8.11 14.49 -3.86
C HIS A 59 -8.05 12.98 -4.05
N ARG A 60 -8.92 12.22 -3.36
CA ARG A 60 -8.97 10.75 -3.40
C ARG A 60 -7.66 10.07 -2.98
N LEU A 61 -6.87 10.72 -2.12
CA LEU A 61 -5.68 10.13 -1.51
C LEU A 61 -6.07 9.28 -0.30
N LEU A 62 -7.13 9.68 0.39
CA LEU A 62 -7.80 8.92 1.44
C LEU A 62 -9.25 8.65 1.05
N THR A 63 -9.80 7.54 1.54
CA THR A 63 -11.23 7.26 1.53
C THR A 63 -11.72 7.19 2.96
N TYR A 64 -12.79 7.91 3.26
CA TYR A 64 -13.51 7.76 4.52
C TYR A 64 -14.60 6.72 4.36
N GLU A 65 -14.58 5.69 5.21
CA GLU A 65 -15.55 4.60 5.20
C GLU A 65 -16.21 4.49 6.57
N ARG A 66 -17.52 4.21 6.56
CA ARG A 66 -18.28 3.93 7.77
C ARG A 66 -18.36 2.43 7.95
N GLY A 67 -17.52 1.89 8.83
CA GLY A 67 -17.50 0.48 9.15
C GLY A 67 -18.72 0.05 9.96
N LYS A 68 -18.86 -1.26 10.16
CA LYS A 68 -19.92 -1.82 11.02
C LYS A 68 -19.70 -1.51 12.51
N GLN A 69 -18.45 -1.47 12.94
CA GLN A 69 -18.06 -1.26 14.35
C GLN A 69 -17.37 0.08 14.59
N TYR A 70 -16.55 0.56 13.65
CA TYR A 70 -15.85 1.83 13.76
C TYR A 70 -15.80 2.55 12.40
N ASP A 71 -15.92 3.88 12.45
CA ASP A 71 -15.71 4.75 11.31
C ASP A 71 -14.22 5.08 11.20
N GLY A 72 -13.69 5.13 9.98
CA GLY A 72 -12.28 5.38 9.79
C GLY A 72 -11.91 5.80 8.38
N TYR A 73 -10.60 5.95 8.21
CA TYR A 73 -9.98 6.32 6.96
C TYR A 73 -9.13 5.17 6.45
N ARG A 74 -9.09 5.04 5.14
CA ARG A 74 -8.28 4.06 4.43
C ARG A 74 -7.46 4.77 3.36
N LEU A 75 -6.21 4.34 3.20
CA LEU A 75 -5.34 4.80 2.13
C LEU A 75 -5.81 4.26 0.79
N THR A 76 -5.88 5.13 -0.22
CA THR A 76 -6.18 4.71 -1.58
C THR A 76 -4.90 4.32 -2.32
N ASN A 77 -5.07 3.66 -3.46
CA ASN A 77 -3.99 3.40 -4.41
C ASN A 77 -3.21 4.67 -4.78
N SER A 78 -3.91 5.80 -4.99
CA SER A 78 -3.30 7.09 -5.31
C SER A 78 -2.57 7.71 -4.13
N GLY A 79 -3.13 7.62 -2.91
CA GLY A 79 -2.43 8.08 -1.70
C GLY A 79 -1.13 7.31 -1.47
N TYR A 80 -1.13 6.00 -1.75
CA TYR A 80 0.05 5.17 -1.64
C TYR A 80 1.13 5.52 -2.67
N ASP A 81 0.74 5.82 -3.92
CA ASP A 81 1.67 6.32 -4.95
C ASP A 81 2.34 7.62 -4.52
N TYR A 82 1.57 8.53 -3.94
CA TYR A 82 2.05 9.84 -3.51
C TYR A 82 3.07 9.73 -2.39
N LEU A 83 2.83 8.86 -1.41
CA LEU A 83 3.81 8.54 -0.37
C LEU A 83 5.10 7.98 -0.97
N ALA A 84 4.97 7.09 -1.96
CA ALA A 84 6.12 6.48 -2.58
C ALA A 84 6.96 7.48 -3.39
N LEU A 85 6.30 8.29 -4.23
CA LEU A 85 6.91 9.35 -5.03
C LEU A 85 7.55 10.44 -4.17
N LYS A 86 6.92 10.81 -3.04
CA LYS A 86 7.46 11.80 -2.12
C LYS A 86 8.83 11.39 -1.58
N ALA A 87 8.98 10.15 -1.14
CA ALA A 87 10.28 9.67 -0.66
C ALA A 87 11.33 9.64 -1.78
N LEU A 88 10.96 9.19 -2.99
CA LEU A 88 11.87 9.17 -4.14
C LEU A 88 12.31 10.59 -4.55
N THR A 89 11.43 11.57 -4.41
CA THR A 89 11.74 13.00 -4.63
C THR A 89 12.66 13.53 -3.52
N ASN A 90 12.40 13.17 -2.26
CA ASN A 90 13.23 13.59 -1.13
C ASN A 90 14.66 13.02 -1.19
N ARG A 91 14.81 11.80 -1.74
CA ARG A 91 16.10 11.17 -2.02
C ARG A 91 16.79 11.70 -3.28
N LYS A 92 16.19 12.66 -3.99
CA LYS A 92 16.67 13.21 -5.26
C LYS A 92 16.90 12.16 -6.35
N VAL A 93 16.06 11.11 -6.38
CA VAL A 93 16.09 10.09 -7.47
C VAL A 93 15.19 10.52 -8.63
N ILE A 94 14.13 11.27 -8.32
CA ILE A 94 13.16 11.74 -9.30
C ILE A 94 12.98 13.25 -9.14
N ALA A 95 13.31 14.00 -10.19
CA ALA A 95 13.08 15.44 -10.27
C ALA A 95 11.86 15.77 -11.14
N SER A 96 11.60 14.97 -12.19
CA SER A 96 10.48 15.21 -13.10
C SER A 96 9.72 13.94 -13.44
N PHE A 97 8.42 14.11 -13.70
CA PHE A 97 7.49 13.04 -14.03
C PHE A 97 7.03 13.20 -15.47
N GLY A 98 7.28 12.19 -16.29
CA GLY A 98 7.03 12.19 -17.72
C GLY A 98 5.78 11.40 -18.12
N ASN A 99 5.81 10.89 -19.34
CA ASN A 99 4.69 10.19 -19.95
C ASN A 99 4.56 8.75 -19.42
N GLN A 100 3.32 8.26 -19.45
CA GLN A 100 3.06 6.84 -19.22
C GLN A 100 3.36 6.05 -20.49
N ILE A 101 4.28 5.10 -20.40
CA ILE A 101 4.69 4.25 -21.54
C ILE A 101 4.00 2.89 -21.52
N GLY A 102 3.67 2.37 -20.34
CA GLY A 102 3.08 1.04 -20.17
C GLY A 102 1.92 1.02 -19.19
N VAL A 103 0.85 0.32 -19.56
CA VAL A 103 -0.25 -0.07 -18.67
C VAL A 103 -0.33 -1.59 -18.70
N GLY A 104 0.24 -2.24 -17.70
CA GLY A 104 0.15 -3.69 -17.52
C GLY A 104 -1.09 -4.08 -16.70
N LYS A 105 -1.34 -5.40 -16.66
CA LYS A 105 -2.35 -5.99 -15.76
C LYS A 105 -1.98 -5.76 -14.29
N GLU A 106 -0.69 -5.81 -14.00
CA GLU A 106 -0.14 -5.85 -12.64
C GLU A 106 0.79 -4.68 -12.33
N SER A 107 1.12 -3.85 -13.32
CA SER A 107 2.01 -2.71 -13.14
C SER A 107 1.65 -1.54 -14.04
N ASN A 108 2.07 -0.34 -13.68
CA ASN A 108 2.12 0.82 -14.57
C ASN A 108 3.56 1.26 -14.74
N ILE A 109 3.93 1.64 -15.96
CA ILE A 109 5.28 2.07 -16.30
C ILE A 109 5.24 3.52 -16.76
N TYR A 110 6.05 4.35 -16.12
CA TYR A 110 6.18 5.78 -16.39
C TYR A 110 7.63 6.13 -16.69
N ILE A 111 7.84 7.11 -17.58
CA ILE A 111 9.14 7.76 -17.71
C ILE A 111 9.24 8.82 -16.61
N VAL A 112 10.36 8.82 -15.91
CA VAL A 112 10.74 9.87 -14.96
C VAL A 112 12.11 10.38 -15.34
N ALA A 113 12.54 11.51 -14.79
CA ALA A 113 13.92 11.95 -14.98
C ALA A 113 14.50 12.50 -13.68
N ASP A 114 15.80 12.32 -13.55
CA ASP A 114 16.60 12.82 -12.43
C ASP A 114 16.87 14.34 -12.56
N GLU A 115 17.58 14.93 -11.59
CA GLU A 115 18.01 16.33 -11.59
C GLU A 115 18.84 16.66 -12.85
N ASP A 116 19.68 15.72 -13.29
CA ASP A 116 20.49 15.80 -14.52
C ASP A 116 19.68 15.62 -15.81
N ARG A 117 18.36 15.42 -15.72
CA ARG A 117 17.44 15.14 -16.83
C ARG A 117 17.72 13.83 -17.57
N THR A 118 18.48 12.93 -16.96
CA THR A 118 18.64 11.56 -17.46
C THR A 118 17.30 10.83 -17.37
N PRO A 119 16.79 10.25 -18.47
CA PRO A 119 15.52 9.54 -18.46
C PRO A 119 15.65 8.20 -17.75
N LEU A 120 14.73 7.94 -16.83
CA LEU A 120 14.63 6.73 -16.02
C LEU A 120 13.24 6.11 -16.16
N CYS A 121 13.14 4.83 -15.79
CA CYS A 121 11.89 4.08 -15.79
C CYS A 121 11.36 3.91 -14.35
N LEU A 122 10.11 4.30 -14.13
CA LEU A 122 9.39 4.08 -12.88
C LEU A 122 8.30 3.02 -13.09
N LYS A 123 8.45 1.88 -12.41
CA LYS A 123 7.46 0.80 -12.36
C LYS A 123 6.66 0.88 -11.05
N LEU A 124 5.34 1.04 -11.17
CA LEU A 124 4.39 0.99 -10.05
C LEU A 124 3.68 -0.36 -10.03
N HIS A 125 3.83 -1.13 -8.96
CA HIS A 125 3.14 -2.40 -8.78
C HIS A 125 1.68 -2.20 -8.37
N ARG A 126 0.77 -2.93 -9.02
CA ARG A 126 -0.68 -2.74 -8.98
C ARG A 126 -1.38 -4.08 -8.99
N LEU A 127 -1.22 -4.82 -7.90
CA LEU A 127 -1.91 -6.08 -7.74
C LEU A 127 -3.42 -5.82 -7.52
N GLY A 128 -4.25 -6.70 -8.10
CA GLY A 128 -5.71 -6.63 -7.95
C GLY A 128 -6.47 -5.78 -8.97
N ARG A 129 -5.88 -5.34 -10.09
CA ARG A 129 -6.62 -4.52 -11.07
C ARG A 129 -7.70 -5.25 -11.87
N THR A 130 -7.56 -6.57 -12.09
CA THR A 130 -8.37 -7.28 -13.10
C THR A 130 -8.93 -8.64 -12.66
N CYS A 131 -8.51 -9.21 -11.54
CA CYS A 131 -8.91 -10.58 -11.15
C CYS A 131 -10.27 -10.69 -10.40
N PHE A 132 -11.06 -9.61 -10.33
CA PHE A 132 -12.23 -9.53 -9.44
C PHE A 132 -13.55 -10.11 -9.93
N ARG A 133 -13.68 -10.54 -11.18
CA ARG A 133 -14.98 -11.08 -11.64
C ARG A 133 -15.24 -12.53 -11.22
N LYS A 134 -14.19 -13.30 -10.87
CA LYS A 134 -14.30 -14.69 -10.38
C LYS A 134 -13.85 -14.87 -8.91
N ILE A 135 -12.93 -14.04 -8.42
CA ILE A 135 -12.43 -14.17 -7.03
C ILE A 135 -13.51 -13.79 -6.00
N LYS A 136 -14.46 -12.93 -6.36
CA LYS A 136 -15.55 -12.55 -5.45
C LYS A 136 -16.46 -13.73 -5.09
N ASP A 137 -16.63 -14.70 -6.00
CA ASP A 137 -17.45 -15.89 -5.78
C ASP A 137 -16.74 -16.95 -4.91
N LYS A 138 -15.40 -17.00 -4.92
CA LYS A 138 -14.62 -17.90 -4.04
C LYS A 138 -14.29 -17.26 -2.68
N ARG A 139 -14.24 -15.93 -2.58
CA ARG A 139 -13.97 -15.21 -1.32
C ARG A 139 -15.06 -15.39 -0.26
N ASP A 140 -16.30 -15.62 -0.67
CA ASP A 140 -17.40 -15.85 0.27
C ASP A 140 -17.22 -17.15 1.09
N TYR A 141 -16.32 -18.06 0.69
CA TYR A 141 -16.00 -19.28 1.43
C TYR A 141 -14.75 -19.18 2.33
N HIS A 142 -13.83 -18.24 2.06
CA HIS A 142 -12.56 -18.09 2.81
C HIS A 142 -12.56 -16.90 3.79
N ALA A 143 -13.72 -16.56 4.35
CA ALA A 143 -13.93 -15.41 5.23
C ALA A 143 -13.08 -15.38 6.53
N HIS A 144 -12.26 -16.40 6.79
CA HIS A 144 -11.42 -16.53 7.99
C HIS A 144 -9.93 -16.18 7.76
N ARG A 145 -9.44 -16.06 6.51
CA ARG A 145 -8.07 -15.59 6.21
C ARG A 145 -8.10 -14.14 5.73
N ASN A 146 -8.19 -13.21 6.68
CA ASN A 146 -8.31 -11.78 6.40
C ASN A 146 -6.97 -11.08 6.72
N ARG A 147 -5.91 -11.15 5.89
CA ARG A 147 -4.59 -10.62 6.32
C ARG A 147 -3.70 -9.80 5.37
N ALA A 148 -3.94 -9.72 4.06
CA ALA A 148 -3.09 -8.88 3.20
C ALA A 148 -3.88 -7.87 2.36
N SER A 149 -3.64 -6.57 2.60
CA SER A 149 -4.10 -5.49 1.73
C SER A 149 -3.38 -5.58 0.38
N TRP A 150 -4.06 -5.32 -0.74
CA TRP A 150 -3.43 -5.27 -2.07
C TRP A 150 -2.21 -4.32 -2.14
N LEU A 151 -2.20 -3.28 -1.30
CA LEU A 151 -1.06 -2.37 -1.15
C LEU A 151 0.16 -3.07 -0.54
N TYR A 152 -0.07 -3.95 0.44
CA TYR A 152 0.97 -4.75 1.10
C TYR A 152 1.59 -5.75 0.12
N LEU A 153 0.77 -6.49 -0.62
CA LEU A 153 1.25 -7.42 -1.64
C LEU A 153 2.01 -6.70 -2.76
N SER A 154 1.54 -5.53 -3.18
CA SER A 154 2.24 -4.72 -4.19
C SER A 154 3.61 -4.25 -3.70
N ARG A 155 3.76 -4.02 -2.39
CA ARG A 155 5.06 -3.70 -1.76
C ARG A 155 5.99 -4.91 -1.73
N ILE A 156 5.49 -6.09 -1.38
CA ILE A 156 6.28 -7.31 -1.40
C ILE A 156 6.80 -7.58 -2.82
N SER A 157 5.91 -7.50 -3.82
CA SER A 157 6.26 -7.72 -5.23
C SER A 157 7.36 -6.77 -5.70
N ALA A 158 7.26 -5.46 -5.37
CA ALA A 158 8.28 -4.48 -5.72
C ALA A 158 9.63 -4.73 -5.02
N THR A 159 9.59 -5.13 -3.74
CA THR A 159 10.79 -5.44 -2.95
C THR A 159 11.51 -6.67 -3.53
N LYS A 160 10.73 -7.70 -3.89
CA LYS A 160 11.24 -8.92 -4.52
C LYS A 160 11.88 -8.61 -5.87
N GLU A 161 11.20 -7.85 -6.73
CA GLU A 161 11.74 -7.47 -8.04
C GLU A 161 13.05 -6.67 -7.92
N PHE A 162 13.12 -5.67 -7.04
CA PHE A 162 14.34 -4.89 -6.87
C PHE A 162 15.51 -5.74 -6.34
N ALA A 163 15.24 -6.65 -5.41
CA ALA A 163 16.26 -7.54 -4.86
C ALA A 163 16.86 -8.46 -5.94
N TYR A 164 16.02 -9.10 -6.77
CA TYR A 164 16.50 -9.91 -7.89
C TYR A 164 17.22 -9.08 -8.95
N MET A 165 16.65 -7.93 -9.34
CA MET A 165 17.26 -7.04 -10.33
C MET A 165 18.66 -6.60 -9.90
N LYS A 166 18.83 -6.21 -8.64
CA LYS A 166 20.14 -5.83 -8.09
C LYS A 166 21.11 -6.99 -8.12
N ALA A 167 20.70 -8.14 -7.62
CA ALA A 167 21.59 -9.28 -7.48
C ALA A 167 21.95 -9.91 -8.84
N LEU A 168 21.10 -9.77 -9.87
CA LEU A 168 21.39 -10.10 -11.26
C LEU A 168 22.32 -9.06 -11.92
N TYR A 169 22.09 -7.76 -11.67
CA TYR A 169 22.93 -6.68 -12.19
C TYR A 169 24.36 -6.80 -11.68
N ASP A 170 24.54 -7.08 -10.39
CA ASP A 170 25.85 -7.26 -9.74
C ASP A 170 26.62 -8.49 -10.31
N ARG A 171 25.92 -9.38 -11.02
CA ARG A 171 26.47 -10.58 -11.68
C ARG A 171 26.61 -10.42 -13.18
N ASP A 172 26.56 -9.21 -13.72
CA ASP A 172 26.68 -8.90 -15.15
C ASP A 172 25.62 -9.60 -16.03
N PHE A 173 24.40 -9.79 -15.53
CA PHE A 173 23.28 -10.16 -16.38
C PHE A 173 22.76 -8.94 -17.15
N PRO A 174 22.22 -9.14 -18.37
CA PRO A 174 21.62 -8.06 -19.15
C PRO A 174 20.24 -7.72 -18.56
N VAL A 175 20.25 -6.92 -17.51
CA VAL A 175 19.07 -6.41 -16.82
C VAL A 175 19.16 -4.89 -16.67
N PRO A 176 18.04 -4.16 -16.60
CA PRO A 176 18.07 -2.72 -16.37
C PRO A 176 18.79 -2.40 -15.06
N LYS A 177 19.64 -1.37 -15.04
CA LYS A 177 20.31 -0.96 -13.82
C LYS A 177 19.28 -0.55 -12.74
N PRO A 178 19.27 -1.18 -11.57
CA PRO A 178 18.41 -0.78 -10.47
C PRO A 178 18.94 0.49 -9.80
N ILE A 179 18.06 1.46 -9.55
CA ILE A 179 18.45 2.76 -8.98
C ILE A 179 17.96 2.88 -7.54
N ASP A 180 16.65 2.81 -7.34
CA ASP A 180 16.05 2.87 -6.00
C ASP A 180 14.68 2.18 -6.00
N PHE A 181 14.17 1.85 -4.83
CA PHE A 181 12.81 1.38 -4.64
C PHE A 181 12.20 1.99 -3.39
N ASN A 182 10.88 2.16 -3.43
CA ASN A 182 10.14 2.57 -2.24
C ASN A 182 8.71 2.05 -2.31
N ARG A 183 8.27 1.37 -1.24
CA ARG A 183 6.94 0.75 -1.16
C ARG A 183 6.70 -0.18 -2.36
N HIS A 184 5.73 0.13 -3.21
CA HIS A 184 5.38 -0.62 -4.44
C HIS A 184 6.03 -0.05 -5.71
N CYS A 185 6.95 0.90 -5.57
CA CYS A 185 7.62 1.59 -6.68
C CYS A 185 9.05 1.09 -6.84
N VAL A 186 9.45 0.83 -8.08
CA VAL A 186 10.83 0.49 -8.46
C VAL A 186 11.28 1.49 -9.53
N VAL A 187 12.44 2.11 -9.32
CA VAL A 187 13.09 3.00 -10.28
C VAL A 187 14.31 2.27 -10.85
N MET A 188 14.36 2.21 -12.17
CA MET A 188 15.41 1.52 -12.92
C MET A 188 15.80 2.34 -14.15
N GLU A 189 16.90 1.97 -14.79
CA GLU A 189 17.31 2.52 -16.07
C GLU A 189 16.22 2.36 -17.14
N LEU A 190 16.09 3.38 -18.00
CA LEU A 190 15.20 3.29 -19.15
C LEU A 190 15.91 2.53 -20.27
N VAL A 191 15.44 1.33 -20.57
CA VAL A 191 15.91 0.57 -21.72
C VAL A 191 15.40 1.22 -23.01
N ASN A 192 16.33 1.61 -23.88
CA ASN A 192 16.02 2.18 -25.19
C ASN A 192 15.77 1.05 -26.18
N GLY A 193 14.58 0.46 -26.14
CA GLY A 193 14.31 -0.73 -26.93
C GLY A 193 12.83 -1.05 -27.05
N GLY A 194 12.56 -2.11 -27.81
CA GLY A 194 11.22 -2.67 -27.97
C GLY A 194 11.11 -4.05 -27.34
N PRO A 195 9.90 -4.47 -26.89
CA PRO A 195 9.70 -5.86 -26.52
C PRO A 195 9.91 -6.78 -27.73
N LEU A 196 10.42 -7.98 -27.49
CA LEU A 196 10.75 -8.97 -28.52
C LEU A 196 9.54 -9.31 -29.42
N THR A 197 8.32 -9.23 -28.87
CA THR A 197 7.05 -9.36 -29.62
C THR A 197 6.93 -8.46 -30.85
N HIS A 198 7.45 -7.24 -30.78
CA HIS A 198 7.34 -6.26 -31.86
C HIS A 198 8.46 -6.39 -32.91
N VAL A 199 9.47 -7.19 -32.62
CA VAL A 199 10.61 -7.40 -33.52
C VAL A 199 10.17 -8.26 -34.71
N THR A 200 10.35 -7.73 -35.91
CA THR A 200 9.86 -8.37 -37.14
C THR A 200 10.90 -9.14 -37.91
N SER A 201 12.13 -8.66 -37.89
CA SER A 201 13.29 -9.31 -38.49
C SER A 201 14.46 -9.07 -37.56
N VAL A 202 15.16 -10.14 -37.22
CA VAL A 202 16.44 -10.11 -36.53
C VAL A 202 17.50 -10.47 -37.57
N SER A 203 18.63 -9.76 -37.55
CA SER A 203 19.74 -10.01 -38.48
C SER A 203 20.29 -11.43 -38.32
N ASP A 204 20.41 -11.89 -37.08
CA ASP A 204 20.89 -13.23 -36.71
C ASP A 204 19.94 -13.84 -35.66
N VAL A 205 19.11 -14.77 -36.12
CA VAL A 205 18.12 -15.46 -35.27
C VAL A 205 18.78 -16.57 -34.45
N GLU A 206 19.81 -17.20 -34.99
CA GLU A 206 20.56 -18.28 -34.35
C GLU A 206 21.28 -17.73 -33.11
N TRP A 207 22.04 -16.66 -33.30
CA TRP A 207 22.74 -16.00 -32.21
C TRP A 207 21.80 -15.54 -31.09
N LEU A 208 20.66 -14.92 -31.43
CA LEU A 208 19.70 -14.46 -30.42
C LEU A 208 19.07 -15.64 -29.65
N TYR A 209 18.79 -16.75 -30.33
CA TYR A 209 18.28 -17.94 -29.67
C TYR A 209 19.30 -18.52 -28.69
N ASP A 210 20.56 -18.66 -29.13
CA ASP A 210 21.65 -19.19 -28.31
C ASP A 210 21.93 -18.29 -27.11
N GLU A 211 21.89 -16.97 -27.29
CA GLU A 211 22.04 -15.99 -26.20
C GLU A 211 20.91 -16.13 -25.17
N LEU A 212 19.65 -16.23 -25.61
CA LEU A 212 18.51 -16.41 -24.70
C LEU A 212 18.55 -17.75 -23.96
N MET A 213 18.93 -18.84 -24.64
CA MET A 213 19.12 -20.14 -23.99
C MET A 213 20.28 -20.12 -23.01
N GLY A 214 21.39 -19.47 -23.37
CA GLY A 214 22.53 -19.22 -22.49
C GLY A 214 22.15 -18.45 -21.23
N LEU A 215 21.27 -17.44 -21.35
CA LEU A 215 20.75 -16.69 -20.21
C LEU A 215 19.89 -17.56 -19.28
N ILE A 216 19.04 -18.44 -19.82
CA ILE A 216 18.24 -19.38 -19.00
C ILE A 216 19.16 -20.33 -18.22
N VAL A 217 20.19 -20.89 -18.88
CA VAL A 217 21.19 -21.75 -18.23
C VAL A 217 21.93 -20.97 -17.14
N ARG A 218 22.40 -19.76 -17.45
CA ARG A 218 23.13 -18.91 -16.50
C ARG A 218 22.29 -18.56 -15.27
N LEU A 219 21.00 -18.29 -15.44
CA LEU A 219 20.05 -18.10 -14.32
C LEU A 219 19.96 -19.38 -13.48
N GLY A 220 19.79 -20.54 -14.12
CA GLY A 220 19.74 -21.84 -13.46
C GLY A 220 20.99 -22.15 -12.65
N ASN A 221 22.18 -21.88 -13.22
CA ASN A 221 23.47 -22.04 -12.54
C ASN A 221 23.62 -21.10 -11.34
N CYS A 222 22.98 -19.92 -11.36
CA CYS A 222 22.91 -19.02 -10.22
C CYS A 222 21.90 -19.46 -9.13
N GLY A 223 21.19 -20.56 -9.35
CA GLY A 223 20.22 -21.10 -8.39
C GLY A 223 18.81 -20.51 -8.49
N VAL A 224 18.50 -19.79 -9.58
CA VAL A 224 17.19 -19.16 -9.80
C VAL A 224 16.60 -19.52 -11.16
N ILE A 225 15.28 -19.51 -11.25
CA ILE A 225 14.52 -19.71 -12.48
C ILE A 225 13.60 -18.51 -12.64
N HIS A 226 13.49 -17.99 -13.86
CA HIS A 226 12.67 -16.81 -14.11
C HIS A 226 11.18 -17.09 -13.81
N GLY A 227 10.69 -18.25 -14.27
CA GLY A 227 9.33 -18.69 -14.03
C GLY A 227 8.29 -17.98 -14.90
N ASP A 228 8.66 -17.01 -15.72
CA ASP A 228 7.77 -16.40 -16.73
C ASP A 228 8.62 -15.86 -17.90
N PHE A 229 9.52 -16.69 -18.41
CA PHE A 229 10.45 -16.30 -19.46
C PHE A 229 9.75 -16.37 -20.84
N ASN A 230 9.24 -15.23 -21.30
CA ASN A 230 8.43 -15.12 -22.52
C ASN A 230 8.83 -13.89 -23.35
N GLU A 231 8.28 -13.78 -24.55
CA GLU A 231 8.58 -12.70 -25.51
C GLU A 231 8.15 -11.29 -25.06
N PHE A 232 7.32 -11.18 -24.02
CA PHE A 232 6.89 -9.90 -23.43
C PHE A 232 7.86 -9.41 -22.36
N ASN A 233 8.59 -10.33 -21.70
CA ASN A 233 9.54 -10.07 -20.64
C ASN A 233 10.99 -9.97 -21.14
N ILE A 234 11.19 -9.97 -22.46
CA ILE A 234 12.47 -9.75 -23.12
C ILE A 234 12.36 -8.49 -23.96
N MET A 235 13.24 -7.53 -23.69
CA MET A 235 13.43 -6.33 -24.51
C MET A 235 14.67 -6.49 -25.39
N ILE A 236 14.61 -5.94 -26.59
CA ILE A 236 15.77 -5.85 -27.49
C ILE A 236 16.20 -4.39 -27.54
N ASP A 237 17.45 -4.14 -27.19
CA ASP A 237 18.09 -2.82 -27.26
C ASP A 237 18.36 -2.40 -28.73
N GLU A 238 18.72 -1.14 -28.95
CA GLU A 238 19.06 -0.62 -30.29
C GLU A 238 20.20 -1.40 -30.96
N ASP A 239 21.13 -1.93 -30.16
CA ASP A 239 22.25 -2.77 -30.62
C ASP A 239 21.86 -4.24 -30.88
N GLY A 240 20.61 -4.63 -30.61
CA GLY A 240 20.12 -5.99 -30.82
C GLY A 240 20.35 -6.96 -29.65
N HIS A 241 20.89 -6.48 -28.52
CA HIS A 241 21.11 -7.30 -27.33
C HIS A 241 19.81 -7.54 -26.53
N PRO A 242 19.58 -8.77 -26.01
CA PRO A 242 18.42 -9.07 -25.19
C PRO A 242 18.61 -8.58 -23.76
N ILE A 243 17.61 -7.90 -23.22
CA ILE A 243 17.53 -7.42 -21.83
C ILE A 243 16.30 -8.06 -21.18
N ILE A 244 16.52 -8.71 -20.03
CA ILE A 244 15.46 -9.40 -19.29
C ILE A 244 14.81 -8.43 -18.32
N ILE A 245 13.48 -8.49 -18.22
CA ILE A 245 12.69 -7.68 -17.29
C ILE A 245 11.66 -8.54 -16.55
N ASP A 246 11.11 -7.99 -15.45
CA ASP A 246 10.02 -8.57 -14.66
C ASP A 246 10.39 -9.80 -13.82
N PHE A 247 11.03 -9.55 -12.68
CA PHE A 247 11.53 -10.58 -11.75
C PHE A 247 10.64 -11.00 -10.55
N PRO A 248 9.38 -10.54 -10.36
CA PRO A 248 8.61 -10.91 -9.16
C PRO A 248 8.22 -12.40 -9.16
N GLN A 249 8.20 -13.06 -10.32
CA GLN A 249 7.84 -14.49 -10.46
C GLN A 249 9.03 -15.45 -10.30
N MET A 250 10.23 -14.94 -10.03
CA MET A 250 11.41 -15.79 -9.89
C MET A 250 11.27 -16.78 -8.74
N VAL A 251 11.77 -17.99 -8.97
CA VAL A 251 11.73 -19.13 -8.05
C VAL A 251 13.12 -19.75 -7.90
N SER A 252 13.39 -20.34 -6.74
CA SER A 252 14.65 -21.06 -6.49
C SER A 252 14.67 -22.39 -7.26
N THR A 253 15.85 -22.82 -7.69
CA THR A 253 16.06 -24.16 -8.27
C THR A 253 15.83 -25.30 -7.26
N ARG A 254 15.75 -24.99 -5.96
CA ARG A 254 15.43 -25.96 -4.90
C ARG A 254 13.91 -26.20 -4.75
N HIS A 255 13.08 -25.47 -5.47
CA HIS A 255 11.64 -25.61 -5.41
C HIS A 255 11.20 -27.00 -5.92
N PRO A 256 10.20 -27.67 -5.31
CA PRO A 256 9.74 -29.00 -5.75
C PRO A 256 9.39 -29.09 -7.24
N ASN A 257 8.85 -27.99 -7.79
CA ASN A 257 8.45 -27.88 -9.20
C ASN A 257 9.46 -27.11 -10.06
N ALA A 258 10.70 -26.94 -9.61
CA ALA A 258 11.73 -26.18 -10.32
C ALA A 258 11.95 -26.69 -11.76
N GLU A 259 12.06 -28.00 -11.95
CA GLU A 259 12.22 -28.63 -13.27
C GLU A 259 11.08 -28.25 -14.23
N GLN A 260 9.83 -28.26 -13.75
CA GLN A 260 8.68 -27.90 -14.56
C GLN A 260 8.70 -26.42 -15.00
N TYR A 261 9.16 -25.52 -14.12
CA TYR A 261 9.27 -24.10 -14.43
C TYR A 261 10.39 -23.82 -15.42
N TYR A 262 11.54 -24.48 -15.25
CA TYR A 262 12.66 -24.39 -16.17
C TYR A 262 12.27 -24.88 -17.58
N ASP A 263 11.68 -26.08 -17.66
CA ASP A 263 11.24 -26.66 -18.94
C ASP A 263 10.15 -25.83 -19.62
N ARG A 264 9.36 -25.08 -18.84
CA ARG A 264 8.36 -24.17 -19.37
C ARG A 264 9.00 -22.94 -19.99
N ASP A 265 9.95 -22.31 -19.29
CA ASP A 265 10.70 -21.15 -19.79
C ASP A 265 11.42 -21.50 -21.11
N VAL A 266 12.12 -22.64 -21.16
CA VAL A 266 12.76 -23.15 -22.38
C VAL A 266 11.75 -23.37 -23.51
N ARG A 267 10.60 -23.98 -23.21
CA ARG A 267 9.56 -24.25 -24.22
C ARG A 267 8.94 -22.98 -24.77
N CYS A 268 8.69 -21.98 -23.93
CA CYS A 268 8.14 -20.69 -24.35
C CYS A 268 9.01 -20.04 -25.44
N ILE A 269 10.33 -19.99 -25.23
CA ILE A 269 11.26 -19.46 -26.23
C ILE A 269 11.29 -20.30 -27.49
N ARG A 270 11.37 -21.63 -27.37
CA ARG A 270 11.37 -22.53 -28.55
C ARG A 270 10.12 -22.37 -29.40
N GLU A 271 8.95 -22.30 -28.77
CA GLU A 271 7.68 -22.08 -29.46
C GLU A 271 7.62 -20.71 -30.13
N PHE A 272 8.12 -19.66 -29.45
CA PHE A 272 8.17 -18.32 -30.00
C PHE A 272 9.04 -18.26 -31.26
N PHE A 273 10.27 -18.79 -31.21
CA PHE A 273 11.19 -18.80 -32.36
C PHE A 273 10.66 -19.64 -33.53
N LYS A 274 10.05 -20.79 -33.24
CA LYS A 274 9.40 -21.63 -34.23
C LYS A 274 8.24 -20.92 -34.93
N LYS A 275 7.39 -20.23 -34.18
CA LYS A 275 6.21 -19.52 -34.73
C LYS A 275 6.60 -18.23 -35.45
N ARG A 276 7.56 -17.47 -34.91
CA ARG A 276 7.87 -16.11 -35.38
C ARG A 276 8.94 -16.05 -36.45
N PHE A 277 9.97 -16.89 -36.34
CA PHE A 277 11.14 -16.89 -37.22
C PHE A 277 11.30 -18.18 -38.02
N SER A 278 10.41 -19.17 -37.83
CA SER A 278 10.53 -20.51 -38.43
C SER A 278 11.87 -21.19 -38.11
N TYR A 279 12.45 -20.85 -36.95
CA TYR A 279 13.70 -21.41 -36.46
C TYR A 279 13.41 -22.49 -35.42
N GLU A 280 14.04 -23.65 -35.58
CA GLU A 280 13.92 -24.78 -34.65
C GLU A 280 15.32 -25.33 -34.40
N SER A 281 15.76 -25.27 -33.15
CA SER A 281 17.01 -25.88 -32.72
C SER A 281 16.78 -27.32 -32.25
N GLU A 282 17.72 -28.21 -32.60
CA GLU A 282 17.77 -29.59 -32.13
C GLU A 282 18.32 -29.68 -30.70
N GLU A 283 19.16 -28.72 -30.30
CA GLU A 283 19.79 -28.64 -28.99
C GLU A 283 19.04 -27.65 -28.08
N TYR A 284 18.72 -28.08 -26.87
CA TYR A 284 18.11 -27.24 -25.85
C TYR A 284 18.55 -27.71 -24.47
N PRO A 285 18.78 -26.77 -23.53
CA PRO A 285 19.31 -27.12 -22.22
C PRO A 285 18.25 -27.82 -21.39
N ARG A 286 18.66 -28.81 -20.60
CA ARG A 286 17.78 -29.53 -19.65
C ARG A 286 18.11 -29.16 -18.22
N PHE A 287 17.12 -29.24 -17.34
CA PHE A 287 17.29 -28.96 -15.92
C PHE A 287 18.37 -29.84 -15.26
N SER A 288 18.49 -31.11 -15.67
CA SER A 288 19.51 -32.04 -15.15
C SER A 288 20.95 -31.67 -15.48
N GLU A 289 21.17 -30.78 -16.45
CA GLU A 289 22.50 -30.38 -16.94
C GLU A 289 23.01 -29.12 -16.24
N LEU A 290 22.21 -28.51 -15.36
CA LEU A 290 22.58 -27.30 -14.64
C LEU A 290 23.64 -27.61 -13.56
N GLU A 291 24.74 -26.87 -13.61
CA GLU A 291 25.77 -26.87 -12.58
C GLU A 291 25.56 -25.63 -11.71
N ARG A 292 25.26 -25.85 -10.43
CA ARG A 292 24.98 -24.75 -9.52
C ARG A 292 26.29 -24.14 -9.04
N ASP A 293 26.63 -22.99 -9.62
CA ASP A 293 27.84 -22.23 -9.31
C ASP A 293 27.60 -21.19 -8.20
N ASP A 294 26.36 -20.71 -8.06
CA ASP A 294 26.01 -19.63 -7.12
C ASP A 294 24.67 -19.90 -6.39
N GLU A 295 24.46 -19.22 -5.27
CA GLU A 295 23.30 -19.31 -4.39
C GLU A 295 22.56 -17.96 -4.28
N LEU A 296 22.23 -17.37 -5.45
CA LEU A 296 21.49 -16.11 -5.56
C LEU A 296 20.16 -16.14 -4.80
N ASP A 297 19.47 -17.28 -4.86
CA ASP A 297 18.22 -17.54 -4.14
C ASP A 297 18.36 -17.34 -2.61
N THR A 298 19.51 -17.71 -2.06
CA THR A 298 19.82 -17.58 -0.64
C THR A 298 20.15 -16.14 -0.29
N GLU A 299 20.86 -15.43 -1.17
CA GLU A 299 21.18 -14.00 -1.02
C GLU A 299 19.91 -13.14 -0.98
N VAL A 300 19.01 -13.32 -1.96
CA VAL A 300 17.72 -12.61 -2.03
C VAL A 300 16.82 -12.97 -0.85
N SER A 301 16.88 -14.22 -0.39
CA SER A 301 16.20 -14.62 0.84
C SER A 301 16.77 -13.91 2.08
N CYS A 302 18.08 -13.60 2.10
CA CYS A 302 18.79 -12.97 3.22
C CYS A 302 18.65 -11.44 3.28
N SER A 303 18.36 -10.75 2.17
CA SER A 303 18.29 -9.28 2.09
C SER A 303 17.11 -8.62 2.81
N GLY A 304 16.44 -9.34 3.73
CA GLY A 304 15.31 -8.85 4.52
C GLY A 304 13.98 -9.55 4.25
N TYR A 305 13.94 -10.53 3.35
CA TYR A 305 12.72 -11.28 3.00
C TYR A 305 12.28 -12.26 4.10
N LYS A 306 13.15 -12.62 5.06
CA LYS A 306 12.96 -13.78 5.96
C LYS A 306 11.76 -13.77 6.92
N ARG A 307 11.06 -12.67 7.19
CA ARG A 307 10.16 -12.66 8.35
C ARG A 307 8.86 -13.45 8.18
N ASP A 308 8.33 -13.61 6.96
CA ASP A 308 7.11 -14.40 6.71
C ASP A 308 7.07 -15.07 5.31
N VAL A 309 8.23 -15.45 4.77
CA VAL A 309 8.43 -15.93 3.36
C VAL A 309 7.44 -17.01 2.93
N ALA A 310 7.18 -18.00 3.78
CA ALA A 310 6.32 -19.12 3.41
C ALA A 310 4.86 -18.65 3.24
N ILE A 311 4.38 -17.85 4.19
CA ILE A 311 3.02 -17.29 4.18
C ILE A 311 2.88 -16.26 3.06
N GLU A 312 3.90 -15.42 2.84
CA GLU A 312 3.89 -14.40 1.79
C GLU A 312 3.99 -15.00 0.38
N ASN A 313 4.82 -16.02 0.17
CA ASN A 313 4.86 -16.76 -1.09
C ASN A 313 3.57 -17.54 -1.33
N GLU A 314 3.00 -18.18 -0.30
CA GLU A 314 1.70 -18.87 -0.37
C GLU A 314 0.59 -17.87 -0.71
N LEU A 315 0.58 -16.68 -0.09
CA LEU A 315 -0.37 -15.60 -0.40
C LEU A 315 -0.23 -15.08 -1.82
N LEU A 316 1.00 -14.89 -2.31
CA LEU A 316 1.24 -14.48 -3.70
C LEU A 316 0.75 -15.56 -4.68
N GLN A 317 0.98 -16.83 -4.37
CA GLN A 317 0.53 -17.97 -5.16
C GLN A 317 -1.00 -18.14 -5.14
N GLU A 318 -1.64 -18.06 -3.98
CA GLU A 318 -3.09 -18.13 -3.79
C GLU A 318 -3.81 -17.00 -4.56
N MET A 319 -3.15 -15.86 -4.74
CA MET A 319 -3.71 -14.68 -5.38
C MET A 319 -3.36 -14.54 -6.88
N GLY A 320 -2.73 -15.56 -7.47
CA GLY A 320 -2.42 -15.64 -8.90
C GLY A 320 -1.20 -14.82 -9.34
N ILE A 321 -0.38 -14.39 -8.39
CA ILE A 321 0.95 -13.77 -8.59
C ILE A 321 2.04 -14.82 -8.27
N GLY A 322 1.66 -16.08 -8.13
CA GLY A 322 2.55 -17.21 -8.16
C GLY A 322 2.03 -18.17 -9.22
N LEU A 323 2.97 -18.88 -9.80
CA LEU A 323 2.81 -19.79 -10.91
C LEU A 323 1.72 -20.85 -10.58
N GLU A 324 0.60 -20.84 -11.32
CA GLU A 324 -0.54 -21.74 -11.09
C GLU A 324 -0.08 -23.20 -11.00
N VAL A 325 -0.20 -23.79 -9.81
CA VAL A 325 -0.19 -25.24 -9.64
C VAL A 325 -1.63 -25.63 -9.27
N ILE A 326 -2.29 -26.33 -10.19
CA ILE A 326 -3.50 -27.08 -9.85
C ILE A 326 -3.02 -28.29 -9.04
N GLY A 327 -3.18 -28.23 -7.73
CA GLY A 327 -2.89 -29.33 -6.81
C GLY A 327 -3.68 -29.11 -5.52
N ASP A 328 -4.79 -29.82 -5.38
CA ASP A 328 -5.55 -29.95 -4.14
C ASP A 328 -4.71 -30.76 -3.13
N GLU A 329 -4.25 -30.17 -2.02
CA GLU A 329 -4.11 -30.89 -0.74
C GLU A 329 -4.28 -29.92 0.45
N GLN A 330 -5.15 -30.32 1.39
CA GLN A 330 -5.48 -29.61 2.63
C GLN A 330 -4.45 -29.90 3.73
N SER A 331 -4.22 -28.94 4.63
CA SER A 331 -3.99 -29.24 6.04
C SER A 331 -4.47 -28.10 6.94
N ASP A 332 -5.39 -28.43 7.85
CA ASP A 332 -5.99 -27.55 8.84
C ASP A 332 -5.06 -27.39 10.05
N THR A 333 -4.85 -26.15 10.49
CA THR A 333 -4.54 -25.86 11.90
C THR A 333 -5.36 -24.64 12.34
N GLU A 334 -6.16 -24.84 13.37
CA GLU A 334 -6.95 -23.82 14.04
C GLU A 334 -6.04 -22.98 14.95
N ASP A 335 -6.14 -21.66 14.88
CA ASP A 335 -5.80 -20.82 16.03
C ASP A 335 -6.77 -19.64 16.12
N THR A 336 -7.58 -19.69 17.18
CA THR A 336 -8.51 -18.64 17.58
C THR A 336 -7.77 -17.66 18.48
N ASN A 337 -7.71 -16.38 18.08
CA ASN A 337 -7.49 -15.28 19.01
C ASN A 337 -8.03 -13.97 18.44
N GLU A 338 -9.30 -13.69 18.71
CA GLU A 338 -9.86 -12.34 18.64
C GLU A 338 -9.50 -11.60 19.92
N ASN A 339 -8.36 -10.92 19.93
CA ASN A 339 -8.08 -9.91 20.94
C ASN A 339 -8.37 -8.53 20.36
N SER A 340 -9.29 -7.82 21.01
CA SER A 340 -9.56 -6.40 20.75
C SER A 340 -8.28 -5.59 20.97
N THR A 341 -7.61 -5.16 19.90
CA THR A 341 -6.41 -4.32 19.94
C THR A 341 -6.78 -2.91 20.38
N LYS A 342 -6.82 -2.69 21.70
CA LYS A 342 -6.38 -1.40 22.23
C LYS A 342 -4.86 -1.42 22.09
N MET A 343 -4.32 -0.57 21.22
CA MET A 343 -2.88 -0.38 21.16
C MET A 343 -2.42 0.24 22.47
N ASP A 344 -1.42 -0.35 23.10
CA ASP A 344 -0.80 0.20 24.30
C ASP A 344 -0.08 1.52 23.96
N GLU A 345 0.06 2.43 24.93
CA GLU A 345 0.72 3.73 24.72
C GLU A 345 2.16 3.55 24.18
N ASP A 346 2.82 2.45 24.53
CA ASP A 346 4.15 2.08 24.04
C ASP A 346 4.16 1.71 22.54
N GLU A 347 3.10 1.06 22.04
CA GLU A 347 2.97 0.76 20.60
C GLU A 347 2.73 2.05 19.79
N ILE A 348 1.94 2.98 20.33
CA ILE A 348 1.70 4.29 19.72
C ILE A 348 3.00 5.11 19.74
N ALA A 349 3.80 5.03 20.80
CA ALA A 349 5.12 5.67 20.87
C ALA A 349 6.09 5.06 19.84
N CYS A 350 6.08 3.75 19.65
CA CYS A 350 6.88 3.07 18.63
C CYS A 350 6.46 3.50 17.21
N LEU A 351 5.14 3.55 16.92
CA LEU A 351 4.64 4.07 15.65
C LEU A 351 4.99 5.56 15.47
N ARG A 352 4.95 6.38 16.52
CA ARG A 352 5.41 7.78 16.43
C ARG A 352 6.89 7.85 16.05
N GLN A 353 7.71 7.01 16.65
CA GLN A 353 9.13 6.93 16.34
C GLN A 353 9.36 6.43 14.91
N GLU A 354 8.56 5.50 14.40
CA GLU A 354 8.67 5.01 13.01
C GLU A 354 8.12 6.04 11.99
N VAL A 355 7.10 6.85 12.32
CA VAL A 355 6.69 8.02 11.51
C VAL A 355 7.83 9.03 11.47
N GLU A 356 8.35 9.38 12.65
CA GLU A 356 9.42 10.35 12.78
C GLU A 356 10.70 9.86 12.09
N ALA A 357 11.03 8.58 12.17
CA ALA A 357 12.14 7.98 11.44
C ALA A 357 11.89 7.98 9.92
N SER A 358 10.67 7.70 9.46
CA SER A 358 10.32 7.77 8.03
C SER A 358 10.43 9.19 7.49
N ILE A 359 10.11 10.20 8.30
CA ILE A 359 10.27 11.62 7.96
C ILE A 359 11.75 12.03 8.05
N GLN A 360 12.48 11.59 9.08
CA GLN A 360 13.89 11.91 9.27
C GLN A 360 14.80 11.23 8.26
N HIS A 361 14.51 10.03 7.78
CA HIS A 361 15.23 9.40 6.66
C HIS A 361 15.06 10.22 5.36
N ASP A 362 13.91 10.88 5.22
CA ASP A 362 13.63 11.80 4.11
C ASP A 362 14.28 13.20 4.31
N GLU A 363 14.48 13.67 5.55
CA GLU A 363 15.09 14.97 5.88
C GLU A 363 16.63 14.93 6.06
N THR A 364 17.20 13.81 6.54
CA THR A 364 18.66 13.68 6.75
C THR A 364 19.45 13.69 5.45
N VAL A 365 18.82 13.30 4.33
CA VAL A 365 19.40 13.42 2.97
C VAL A 365 19.51 14.89 2.53
N GLN A 366 18.59 15.77 2.94
CA GLN A 366 18.70 17.22 2.69
C GLN A 366 19.92 17.82 3.39
N LYS A 367 20.21 17.39 4.64
CA LYS A 367 21.39 17.88 5.38
C LYS A 367 22.72 17.27 4.92
N LEU A 368 22.72 16.06 4.37
CA LEU A 368 23.91 15.44 3.77
C LEU A 368 24.29 16.10 2.44
N THR A 369 23.28 16.48 1.63
CA THR A 369 23.51 17.21 0.36
C THR A 369 23.95 18.66 0.58
N GLU A 370 23.44 19.34 1.61
CA GLU A 370 23.95 20.67 2.01
C GLU A 370 25.39 20.63 2.59
N ARG A 371 25.82 19.48 3.13
CA ARG A 371 27.19 19.28 3.65
C ARG A 371 28.20 18.96 2.55
N THR A 372 27.80 18.36 1.44
CA THR A 372 28.68 18.11 0.29
C THR A 372 28.94 19.36 -0.55
N ASP A 373 28.03 20.35 -0.54
CA ASP A 373 28.23 21.63 -1.26
C ASP A 373 29.12 22.64 -0.50
N ASN A 374 29.48 22.36 0.76
CA ASN A 374 30.23 23.29 1.61
C ASN A 374 31.68 22.87 1.91
N LEU A 375 32.24 21.91 1.17
CA LEU A 375 33.67 21.54 1.26
C LEU A 375 34.43 22.08 0.05
N SER A 376 34.78 23.37 0.10
CA SER A 376 35.86 23.95 -0.70
C SER A 376 37.05 24.27 0.23
N LEU A 377 38.24 23.88 -0.22
CA LEU A 377 39.51 23.99 0.53
C LEU A 377 40.09 25.40 0.48
N ASP A 378 40.53 25.83 1.67
CA ASP A 378 41.61 26.74 2.08
C ASP A 378 41.64 28.22 1.61
N ASP A 379 41.53 29.15 2.58
CA ASP A 379 42.62 30.08 2.92
C ASP A 379 42.41 30.77 4.29
N GLU A 380 43.52 31.02 4.98
CA GLU A 380 43.64 31.49 6.37
C GLU A 380 43.15 32.94 6.64
N VAL A 381 42.69 33.20 7.87
CA VAL A 381 43.22 34.17 8.88
C VAL A 381 42.08 34.59 9.87
N PRO A 382 42.31 34.59 11.20
CA PRO A 382 41.25 34.62 12.22
C PRO A 382 41.05 36.00 12.87
N THR A 383 39.82 36.35 13.30
CA THR A 383 39.62 37.27 14.46
C THR A 383 38.17 37.37 15.01
N LEU A 384 38.07 37.14 16.33
CA LEU A 384 37.28 37.84 17.38
C LEU A 384 35.74 37.67 17.53
N VAL A 385 35.40 36.79 18.48
CA VAL A 385 34.59 36.99 19.72
C VAL A 385 33.71 38.25 19.81
N LEU A 386 32.41 38.07 20.10
CA LEU A 386 31.70 38.64 21.27
C LEU A 386 30.29 38.03 21.44
N ASN A 387 29.96 37.71 22.68
CA ASN A 387 28.70 37.12 23.18
C ASN A 387 27.88 38.21 23.95
N PRO A 388 26.68 37.91 24.50
CA PRO A 388 25.46 38.73 24.44
C PRO A 388 25.17 39.61 25.69
N SER A 389 24.09 40.39 25.62
CA SER A 389 23.40 41.07 26.74
C SER A 389 21.88 41.00 26.47
N THR A 390 21.02 40.26 27.21
CA THR A 390 20.51 40.40 28.60
C THR A 390 19.55 41.59 28.82
N GLU A 391 18.24 41.29 28.76
CA GLU A 391 17.10 41.67 29.67
C GLU A 391 16.81 43.15 30.07
N PRO A 392 15.60 43.56 30.58
CA PRO A 392 14.73 42.79 31.50
C PRO A 392 13.18 42.97 31.49
N ASP A 393 12.57 42.00 32.19
CA ASP A 393 11.38 41.97 33.05
C ASP A 393 10.41 43.15 33.19
N THR A 394 9.12 42.80 33.30
CA THR A 394 8.22 43.36 34.33
C THR A 394 7.23 42.29 34.82
N LYS A 395 7.26 42.03 36.13
CA LYS A 395 6.33 41.20 36.92
C LYS A 395 5.30 42.10 37.60
N GLU A 396 4.07 41.63 37.75
CA GLU A 396 3.20 41.99 38.88
C GLU A 396 2.67 40.72 39.54
N ASN A 397 2.93 40.62 40.84
CA ASN A 397 2.43 39.61 41.78
C ASN A 397 1.11 40.08 42.40
N THR A 398 0.22 39.14 42.71
CA THR A 398 -0.54 39.15 43.97
C THR A 398 -0.77 37.71 44.45
N GLU A 399 -0.11 37.38 45.56
CA GLU A 399 -0.39 36.37 46.60
C GLU A 399 -1.87 36.47 47.08
N ASP A 400 -2.54 35.56 47.78
CA ASP A 400 -2.37 34.20 48.31
C ASP A 400 -3.80 33.81 48.80
N ASN A 401 -4.19 32.52 48.80
CA ASN A 401 -4.83 31.88 49.98
C ASN A 401 -5.31 30.44 49.73
N GLU A 402 -5.26 29.70 50.83
CA GLU A 402 -5.19 28.26 51.00
C GLU A 402 -6.48 27.45 50.77
N GLU A 403 -6.24 26.14 50.83
CA GLU A 403 -7.09 24.96 50.69
C GLU A 403 -8.51 25.01 51.28
N ASN A 404 -9.46 24.47 50.50
CA ASN A 404 -10.60 23.73 51.06
C ASN A 404 -10.92 22.51 50.16
N LYS A 405 -10.67 21.30 50.68
CA LYS A 405 -11.11 20.04 50.09
C LYS A 405 -12.63 19.91 50.30
N GLU A 406 -13.42 20.11 49.24
CA GLU A 406 -14.85 19.80 49.26
C GLU A 406 -15.14 18.42 48.62
N ASP A 407 -15.90 17.63 49.37
CA ASP A 407 -16.26 16.24 49.14
C ASP A 407 -17.19 16.07 47.92
N LYS A 408 -16.75 15.29 46.91
CA LYS A 408 -17.39 15.20 45.57
C LYS A 408 -18.73 14.43 45.52
N THR A 409 -19.31 14.10 46.65
CA THR A 409 -20.53 13.28 46.78
C THR A 409 -21.72 14.02 47.40
N SER A 410 -21.59 15.29 47.75
CA SER A 410 -22.71 16.08 48.29
C SER A 410 -23.72 16.49 47.21
N GLN A 411 -25.02 16.31 47.49
CA GLN A 411 -26.14 16.78 46.65
C GLN A 411 -26.05 18.28 46.31
N LYS A 412 -25.41 19.07 47.17
CA LYS A 412 -25.23 20.51 47.00
C LYS A 412 -24.32 20.84 45.81
N TYR A 413 -23.30 20.03 45.53
CA TYR A 413 -22.40 20.18 44.39
C TYR A 413 -23.10 19.86 43.05
N ARG A 414 -23.99 18.86 43.06
CA ARG A 414 -24.80 18.51 41.88
C ARG A 414 -25.80 19.60 41.53
N LEU A 415 -26.42 20.23 42.54
CA LEU A 415 -27.32 21.37 42.31
C LEU A 415 -26.59 22.59 41.76
N ALA A 416 -25.37 22.90 42.25
CA ALA A 416 -24.55 23.99 41.72
C ALA A 416 -24.10 23.76 40.26
N MET A 417 -23.80 22.51 39.88
CA MET A 417 -23.49 22.13 38.50
C MET A 417 -24.69 22.29 37.55
N ILE A 418 -25.90 21.97 38.01
CA ILE A 418 -27.14 22.12 37.23
C ILE A 418 -27.49 23.59 37.03
N GLU A 419 -27.32 24.42 38.07
CA GLU A 419 -27.55 25.87 38.00
C GLU A 419 -26.57 26.55 37.05
N LYS A 420 -25.29 26.15 37.10
CA LYS A 420 -24.26 26.61 36.16
C LYS A 420 -24.57 26.22 34.71
N ALA A 421 -24.96 24.96 34.47
CA ALA A 421 -25.34 24.48 33.15
C ALA A 421 -26.58 25.18 32.57
N LEU A 422 -27.57 25.53 33.41
CA LEU A 422 -28.76 26.30 32.98
C LEU A 422 -28.44 27.76 32.68
N SER A 423 -27.43 28.35 33.35
CA SER A 423 -26.96 29.71 33.09
C SER A 423 -26.14 29.83 31.80
N ASP A 424 -25.30 28.84 31.48
CA ASP A 424 -24.46 28.82 30.28
C ASP A 424 -25.27 28.64 28.98
N VAL A 425 -26.41 27.93 29.05
CA VAL A 425 -27.33 27.78 27.90
C VAL A 425 -28.03 29.10 27.52
N ARG A 426 -28.07 30.09 28.41
CA ARG A 426 -28.60 31.43 28.10
C ARG A 426 -27.56 32.42 27.55
N SER A 427 -26.27 32.08 27.57
CA SER A 427 -25.18 33.00 27.23
C SER A 427 -24.38 32.60 25.98
N MET A 428 -25.05 32.42 24.84
CA MET A 428 -24.46 32.64 23.51
C MET A 428 -25.53 33.22 22.57
N ARG A 429 -25.88 34.50 22.77
CA ARG A 429 -26.43 35.33 21.69
C ARG A 429 -25.29 36.11 21.04
N SER A 430 -24.64 35.48 20.09
CA SER A 430 -23.81 36.19 19.12
C SER A 430 -24.76 36.92 18.16
N TYR A 431 -24.88 38.24 18.30
CA TYR A 431 -25.56 39.09 17.33
C TYR A 431 -24.60 39.32 16.15
N THR A 432 -24.67 38.44 15.16
CA THR A 432 -24.09 38.70 13.84
C THR A 432 -25.10 38.34 12.76
N SER A 433 -25.47 39.37 11.99
CA SER A 433 -26.11 39.35 10.67
C SER A 433 -27.63 39.17 10.63
N ALA A 434 -28.29 40.25 10.20
CA ALA A 434 -29.69 40.36 9.87
C ALA A 434 -30.18 39.21 8.97
N SER A 435 -31.15 38.45 9.48
CA SER A 435 -32.02 37.61 8.65
C SER A 435 -33.43 38.15 8.78
N THR A 436 -34.02 38.59 7.67
CA THR A 436 -35.33 39.27 7.57
C THR A 436 -36.52 38.33 7.83
N ILE A 437 -36.28 37.14 8.37
CA ILE A 437 -37.30 36.09 8.51
C ILE A 437 -37.60 35.90 9.99
N ALA A 438 -38.87 36.07 10.36
CA ALA A 438 -39.33 35.93 11.73
C ALA A 438 -39.02 34.52 12.28
N PRO A 439 -38.57 34.39 13.54
CA PRO A 439 -38.14 33.11 14.13
C PRO A 439 -39.26 32.05 14.19
N GLU A 440 -40.53 32.47 14.17
CA GLU A 440 -41.69 31.58 14.05
C GLU A 440 -41.76 30.87 12.68
N VAL A 441 -41.34 31.55 11.61
CA VAL A 441 -41.25 30.97 10.27
C VAL A 441 -40.13 29.92 10.21
N VAL A 442 -39.01 30.15 10.91
CA VAL A 442 -37.92 29.17 10.98
C VAL A 442 -38.35 27.92 11.75
N LYS A 443 -39.06 28.07 12.88
CA LYS A 443 -39.57 26.93 13.66
C LYS A 443 -40.56 26.08 12.86
N SER A 444 -41.50 26.72 12.16
CA SER A 444 -42.47 26.02 11.30
C SER A 444 -41.79 25.29 10.13
N GLN A 445 -40.78 25.90 9.51
CA GLN A 445 -39.97 25.28 8.45
C GLN A 445 -39.23 24.03 8.93
N VAL A 446 -38.61 24.10 10.12
CA VAL A 446 -37.87 22.99 10.74
C VAL A 446 -38.83 21.85 11.10
N LYS A 447 -39.99 22.17 11.68
CA LYS A 447 -41.02 21.17 12.01
C LYS A 447 -41.52 20.44 10.76
N ARG A 448 -41.80 21.17 9.67
CA ARG A 448 -42.23 20.59 8.40
C ARG A 448 -41.18 19.67 7.78
N ASN A 449 -39.91 20.04 7.87
CA ASN A 449 -38.80 19.20 7.40
C ASN A 449 -38.64 17.91 8.24
N LEU A 450 -38.87 17.99 9.55
CA LEU A 450 -38.82 16.84 10.45
C LEU A 450 -39.93 15.83 10.11
N GLU A 451 -41.16 16.31 9.93
CA GLU A 451 -42.32 15.49 9.56
C GLU A 451 -42.15 14.83 8.18
N GLN A 452 -41.59 15.54 7.19
CA GLN A 452 -41.28 14.96 5.88
C GLN A 452 -40.22 13.84 5.96
N ARG A 453 -39.21 14.01 6.82
CA ARG A 453 -38.18 13.00 7.05
C ARG A 453 -38.76 11.75 7.73
N GLN A 454 -39.69 11.96 8.66
CA GLN A 454 -40.41 10.89 9.37
C GLN A 454 -41.30 10.08 8.41
N LYS A 455 -42.09 10.74 7.56
CA LYS A 455 -42.90 10.07 6.52
C LYS A 455 -42.06 9.30 5.48
N LYS A 456 -40.87 9.80 5.13
CA LYS A 456 -39.92 9.05 4.27
C LYS A 456 -39.40 7.78 4.93
N MET A 457 -39.15 7.82 6.24
CA MET A 457 -38.71 6.64 7.00
C MET A 457 -39.83 5.61 7.15
N GLU A 458 -41.05 6.05 7.38
CA GLU A 458 -42.24 5.16 7.41
C GLU A 458 -42.50 4.51 6.05
N ARG A 459 -42.37 5.26 4.95
CA ARG A 459 -42.45 4.69 3.59
C ARG A 459 -41.37 3.62 3.33
N LYS A 460 -40.15 3.80 3.86
CA LYS A 460 -39.09 2.77 3.77
C LYS A 460 -39.41 1.51 4.58
N LYS A 461 -40.13 1.63 5.71
CA LYS A 461 -40.61 0.47 6.48
C LYS A 461 -41.78 -0.24 5.79
N ALA A 462 -42.57 0.47 5.00
CA ALA A 462 -43.76 -0.06 4.31
C ALA A 462 -43.47 -0.70 2.94
N ILE A 463 -42.22 -0.72 2.46
CA ILE A 463 -41.85 -1.49 1.26
C ILE A 463 -41.89 -2.97 1.64
N ALA A 464 -42.96 -3.65 1.25
CA ALA A 464 -43.09 -5.10 1.36
C ALA A 464 -41.85 -5.75 0.72
N LYS A 465 -41.08 -6.48 1.53
CA LYS A 465 -39.98 -7.31 1.04
C LYS A 465 -40.59 -8.28 0.02
N GLY A 466 -40.14 -8.21 -1.23
CA GLY A 466 -40.68 -9.01 -2.34
C GLY A 466 -40.61 -10.51 -2.08
N GLU A 467 -41.28 -11.27 -2.96
CA GLU A 467 -41.51 -12.72 -2.88
C GLU A 467 -40.27 -13.55 -2.52
N ALA A 468 -39.07 -13.12 -2.92
CA ALA A 468 -37.81 -13.74 -2.54
C ALA A 468 -37.60 -13.85 -1.00
N SER A 469 -38.09 -12.88 -0.22
CA SER A 469 -38.00 -12.87 1.24
C SER A 469 -39.04 -13.76 1.92
N ALA A 470 -40.16 -14.08 1.25
CA ALA A 470 -41.16 -15.02 1.77
C ALA A 470 -40.63 -16.45 1.67
N VAL A 471 -39.97 -16.79 0.55
CA VAL A 471 -39.34 -18.10 0.34
C VAL A 471 -38.20 -18.35 1.32
N THR A 472 -37.38 -17.33 1.63
CA THR A 472 -36.32 -17.48 2.64
C THR A 472 -36.87 -17.67 4.05
N ARG A 473 -38.00 -17.03 4.37
CA ARG A 473 -38.67 -17.18 5.67
C ARG A 473 -39.29 -18.56 5.81
N GLN A 474 -39.98 -19.05 4.77
CA GLN A 474 -40.57 -20.38 4.74
C GLN A 474 -39.52 -21.49 4.83
N ARG A 475 -38.34 -21.30 4.22
CA ARG A 475 -37.20 -22.22 4.38
C ARG A 475 -36.67 -22.22 5.82
N ARG A 476 -36.64 -21.07 6.48
CA ARG A 476 -36.18 -20.91 7.87
C ARG A 476 -37.15 -21.55 8.86
N ASP A 477 -38.45 -21.32 8.68
CA ASP A 477 -39.52 -21.94 9.47
C ASP A 477 -39.53 -23.47 9.27
N ASN A 478 -39.29 -23.96 8.05
CA ASN A 478 -39.12 -25.40 7.80
C ASN A 478 -37.88 -25.98 8.49
N THR A 479 -36.77 -25.24 8.56
CA THR A 479 -35.56 -25.72 9.26
C THR A 479 -35.72 -25.73 10.77
N GLU A 480 -36.45 -24.76 11.33
CA GLU A 480 -36.82 -24.78 12.76
C GLU A 480 -37.78 -25.94 13.08
N THR A 481 -38.80 -26.17 12.24
CA THR A 481 -39.71 -27.33 12.38
C THR A 481 -38.96 -28.66 12.31
N ILE A 482 -38.00 -28.80 11.39
CA ILE A 482 -37.17 -30.02 11.27
C ILE A 482 -36.30 -30.19 12.52
N ARG A 483 -35.70 -29.11 13.02
CA ARG A 483 -34.87 -29.11 14.24
C ARG A 483 -35.67 -29.47 15.49
N GLU A 484 -36.90 -28.98 15.61
CA GLU A 484 -37.82 -29.35 16.69
C GLU A 484 -38.28 -30.82 16.56
N SER A 485 -38.48 -31.32 15.34
CA SER A 485 -38.89 -32.71 15.10
C SER A 485 -37.77 -33.73 15.37
N HIS A 486 -36.50 -33.33 15.22
CA HIS A 486 -35.34 -34.18 15.54
C HIS A 486 -35.09 -34.32 17.05
N GLY A 487 -35.73 -33.52 17.90
CA GLY A 487 -35.60 -33.60 19.36
C GLY A 487 -36.60 -34.55 20.05
N LEU A 488 -37.51 -35.19 19.30
CA LEU A 488 -38.65 -35.94 19.86
C LEU A 488 -38.60 -37.46 19.63
N TRP A 489 -37.63 -37.96 18.87
CA TRP A 489 -37.41 -39.40 18.70
C TRP A 489 -35.96 -39.75 19.01
N GLY A 490 -35.72 -40.11 20.27
CA GLY A 490 -34.47 -40.71 20.68
C GLY A 490 -34.28 -42.06 19.98
N TRP A 491 -33.15 -42.19 19.29
CA TRP A 491 -32.52 -43.47 19.02
C TRP A 491 -31.06 -43.33 19.40
N ALA A 492 -30.70 -44.02 20.47
CA ALA A 492 -29.33 -44.33 20.80
C ALA A 492 -28.82 -45.35 19.79
N GLU A 493 -27.68 -45.06 19.18
CA GLU A 493 -26.53 -45.96 19.04
C GLU A 493 -25.28 -45.14 18.70
#